data_AF-A0A0M3IFM9-F1
#
_entry.id   AF-A0A0M3IFM9-F1
#
_cell.length_a   1.000
_cell.length_b   1.000
_cell.length_c   1.000
_cell.angle_alpha   90.00
_cell.angle_beta   90.00
_cell.angle_gamma   90.00
#
_symmetry.space_group_name_H-M   'P 1'
#
loop_
_entity.id
_entity.type
_entity.pdbx_description
1 polymer ?
#
loop_
_entity_poly.entity_id
_entity_poly.type
_entity_poly.pdbx_seq_one_letter_code
_entity_poly.pdbx_strand_id
1 'polypeptide(L)'
;MGAEASVADAEELKLRYRCCCKSLHVRTASLIIAVFELFYLLYEIFSSFYLLSRTGDQYILSFSLSLFATFLAIVAVTLLLLAIKTTTPYLLIPHLLMQVTVIFVLFAMCLFCIFAAFAGTSIDLTIINIERTPLGEEALGQIIAEPYEYRSVSDALFILLIFASALTFFLVLFEVLMFKVVLAYYHYLQEKAYLKMQTSSRQTPIDCEHSLDDKNGDPLAAIATTRSTDLNSVSVSNTDIRDFTNPAETDC
;
A
#
# COMPACT_ATOMS: atom_id res chain seq x y z
N MET A 1 36.79 0.92 -26.15
CA MET A 1 36.82 1.50 -24.78
C MET A 1 35.44 1.95 -24.26
N GLY A 2 34.30 1.60 -24.89
CA GLY A 2 32.96 2.01 -24.43
C GLY A 2 32.14 0.95 -23.67
N ALA A 3 32.59 -0.30 -23.63
CA ALA A 3 31.83 -1.41 -23.01
C ALA A 3 32.14 -1.63 -21.53
N GLU A 4 33.32 -1.22 -21.05
CA GLU A 4 33.72 -1.40 -19.64
C GLU A 4 33.04 -0.39 -18.71
N ALA A 5 32.72 0.82 -19.20
CA ALA A 5 32.00 1.82 -18.43
C ALA A 5 30.55 1.37 -18.09
N SER A 6 29.86 0.67 -19.00
CA SER A 6 28.49 0.21 -18.75
C SER A 6 28.39 -0.94 -17.74
N VAL A 7 29.44 -1.75 -17.60
CA VAL A 7 29.46 -2.87 -16.63
C VAL A 7 29.77 -2.36 -15.23
N ALA A 8 30.67 -1.38 -15.11
CA ALA A 8 30.97 -0.72 -13.84
C ALA A 8 29.77 0.06 -13.29
N ASP A 9 29.06 0.83 -14.13
CA ASP A 9 27.84 1.55 -13.72
C ASP A 9 26.72 0.58 -13.29
N ALA A 10 26.59 -0.56 -13.97
CA ALA A 10 25.60 -1.58 -13.63
C ALA A 10 25.92 -2.30 -12.31
N GLU A 11 27.19 -2.51 -11.99
CA GLU A 11 27.63 -3.08 -10.71
C GLU A 11 27.54 -2.06 -9.55
N GLU A 12 27.80 -0.78 -9.81
CA GLU A 12 27.70 0.29 -8.81
C GLU A 12 26.24 0.56 -8.42
N LEU A 13 25.31 0.52 -9.37
CA LEU A 13 23.86 0.46 -9.10
C LEU A 13 23.52 -0.78 -8.25
N LYS A 14 24.04 -1.96 -8.60
CA LYS A 14 23.79 -3.21 -7.86
C LYS A 14 24.27 -3.15 -6.40
N LEU A 15 25.30 -2.38 -6.10
CA LEU A 15 25.87 -2.19 -4.77
C LEU A 15 25.11 -1.13 -3.94
N ARG A 16 24.60 -0.06 -4.57
CA ARG A 16 23.71 0.92 -3.92
C ARG A 16 22.35 0.35 -3.53
N TYR A 17 21.91 -0.72 -4.19
CA TYR A 17 20.55 -1.28 -4.05
C TYR A 17 20.39 -2.42 -3.03
N ARG A 18 21.17 -2.40 -1.94
CA ARG A 18 20.94 -3.29 -0.80
C ARG A 18 20.33 -2.50 0.35
N CYS A 19 19.03 -2.62 0.53
CA CYS A 19 18.35 -2.02 1.69
C CYS A 19 18.69 -2.83 2.95
N CYS A 20 19.13 -2.14 4.01
CA CYS A 20 19.53 -2.67 5.33
C CYS A 20 20.55 -3.83 5.29
N CYS A 21 21.81 -3.52 5.62
CA CYS A 21 22.86 -4.50 5.98
C CYS A 21 23.35 -5.45 4.86
N LYS A 22 23.28 -5.05 3.59
CA LYS A 22 23.87 -5.82 2.46
C LYS A 22 23.34 -7.26 2.27
N SER A 23 22.28 -7.69 2.96
CA SER A 23 21.91 -9.11 3.07
C SER A 23 20.65 -9.50 2.29
N LEU A 24 19.65 -8.63 2.18
CA LEU A 24 18.38 -8.95 1.53
C LEU A 24 18.20 -8.19 0.23
N HIS A 25 17.94 -8.93 -0.85
CA HIS A 25 17.53 -8.35 -2.13
C HIS A 25 16.17 -7.65 -1.93
N VAL A 26 16.03 -6.42 -2.39
CA VAL A 26 14.83 -5.57 -2.17
C VAL A 26 13.54 -6.27 -2.63
N ARG A 27 13.65 -7.11 -3.67
CA ARG A 27 12.55 -7.97 -4.14
C ARG A 27 12.11 -9.01 -3.10
N THR A 28 13.05 -9.64 -2.41
CA THR A 28 12.76 -10.64 -1.37
C THR A 28 12.14 -9.97 -0.16
N ALA A 29 12.64 -8.81 0.25
CA ALA A 29 12.05 -8.05 1.34
C ALA A 29 10.58 -7.66 1.04
N SER A 30 10.31 -7.12 -0.15
CA SER A 30 8.95 -6.76 -0.56
C SER A 30 8.01 -7.97 -0.64
N LEU A 31 8.52 -9.14 -1.06
CA LEU A 31 7.75 -10.38 -1.07
C LEU A 31 7.43 -10.87 0.34
N ILE A 32 8.39 -10.78 1.27
CA ILE A 32 8.17 -11.10 2.68
C ILE A 32 7.07 -10.19 3.26
N ILE A 33 7.14 -8.88 2.98
CA ILE A 33 6.11 -7.91 3.41
C ILE A 33 4.74 -8.33 2.89
N ALA A 34 4.60 -8.61 1.59
CA ALA A 34 3.34 -9.01 0.99
C ALA A 34 2.76 -10.30 1.62
N VAL A 35 3.63 -11.26 1.97
CA VAL A 35 3.20 -12.50 2.64
C VAL A 35 2.71 -12.21 4.07
N PHE A 36 3.43 -11.38 4.83
CA PHE A 36 2.99 -10.97 6.17
C PHE A 36 1.66 -10.21 6.14
N GLU A 37 1.50 -9.28 5.21
CA GLU A 37 0.25 -8.54 5.02
C GLU A 37 -0.90 -9.48 4.66
N LEU A 38 -0.66 -10.51 3.85
CA LEU A 38 -1.68 -11.50 3.51
C LEU A 38 -2.15 -12.29 4.74
N PHE A 39 -1.22 -12.70 5.62
CA PHE A 39 -1.57 -13.37 6.88
C PHE A 39 -2.35 -12.44 7.80
N TYR A 40 -1.97 -11.17 7.88
CA TYR A 40 -2.69 -10.16 8.66
C TYR A 40 -4.12 -9.95 8.13
N LEU A 41 -4.30 -9.82 6.82
CA LEU A 41 -5.62 -9.68 6.20
C LEU A 41 -6.48 -10.91 6.43
N LEU A 42 -5.90 -12.11 6.37
CA LEU A 42 -6.63 -13.32 6.68
C LEU A 42 -7.10 -13.33 8.13
N TYR A 43 -6.24 -12.94 9.07
CA TYR A 43 -6.59 -12.78 10.47
C TYR A 43 -7.72 -11.76 10.66
N GLU A 44 -7.65 -10.61 10.00
CA GLU A 44 -8.66 -9.54 10.09
C GLU A 44 -10.04 -10.01 9.60
N ILE A 45 -10.07 -10.78 8.52
CA ILE A 45 -11.30 -11.41 8.02
C ILE A 45 -11.88 -12.34 9.09
N PHE A 46 -11.08 -13.27 9.62
CA PHE A 46 -11.54 -14.20 10.65
C PHE A 46 -12.01 -13.49 11.93
N SER A 47 -11.26 -12.48 12.38
CA SER A 47 -11.59 -11.66 13.54
C SER A 47 -12.92 -10.92 13.34
N SER A 48 -13.12 -10.30 12.17
CA SER A 48 -14.34 -9.59 11.83
C SER A 48 -15.57 -10.52 11.81
N PHE A 49 -15.44 -11.71 11.24
CA PHE A 49 -16.51 -12.72 11.26
C PHE A 49 -16.81 -13.22 12.68
N TYR A 50 -15.76 -13.47 13.47
CA TYR A 50 -15.93 -13.90 14.87
C TYR A 50 -16.66 -12.84 15.70
N LEU A 51 -16.28 -11.57 15.54
CA LEU A 51 -16.90 -10.46 16.27
C LEU A 51 -18.36 -10.24 15.84
N LEU A 52 -18.65 -10.35 14.54
CA LEU A 52 -20.03 -10.31 14.03
C LEU A 52 -20.88 -11.43 14.65
N SER A 53 -20.35 -12.66 14.71
CA SER A 53 -21.05 -13.81 15.30
C SER A 53 -21.34 -13.64 16.79
N ARG A 54 -20.55 -12.84 17.51
CA ARG A 54 -20.71 -12.62 18.95
C ARG A 54 -21.62 -11.45 19.29
N THR A 55 -21.52 -10.36 18.52
CA THR A 55 -22.19 -9.09 18.84
C THR A 55 -23.52 -8.90 18.07
N GLY A 56 -23.70 -9.56 16.93
CA GLY A 56 -24.94 -9.50 16.15
C GLY A 56 -25.19 -8.16 15.46
N ASP A 57 -26.46 -7.75 15.38
CA ASP A 57 -26.94 -6.66 14.51
C ASP A 57 -26.31 -5.29 14.77
N GLN A 58 -25.90 -5.00 16.01
CA GLN A 58 -25.26 -3.72 16.37
C GLN A 58 -23.89 -3.53 15.68
N TYR A 59 -23.28 -4.61 15.18
CA TYR A 59 -21.97 -4.58 14.54
C TYR A 59 -22.03 -4.55 13.01
N ILE A 60 -23.20 -4.57 12.39
CA ILE A 60 -23.36 -4.70 10.92
C ILE A 60 -22.66 -3.57 10.16
N LEU A 61 -22.80 -2.31 10.60
CA LEU A 61 -22.19 -1.16 9.93
C LEU A 61 -20.66 -1.22 9.99
N SER A 62 -20.11 -1.43 11.19
CA SER A 62 -18.66 -1.57 11.42
C SER A 62 -18.09 -2.77 10.66
N PHE A 63 -18.83 -3.87 10.60
CA PHE A 63 -18.46 -5.04 9.81
C PHE A 63 -18.43 -4.73 8.31
N SER A 64 -19.43 -4.04 7.77
CA SER A 64 -19.46 -3.66 6.36
C SER A 64 -18.29 -2.75 5.99
N LEU A 65 -17.98 -1.77 6.82
CA LEU A 65 -16.82 -0.88 6.64
C LEU A 65 -15.50 -1.65 6.74
N SER A 66 -15.37 -2.57 7.71
CA SER A 66 -14.18 -3.41 7.86
C SER A 66 -13.98 -4.32 6.64
N LEU A 67 -15.03 -4.98 6.15
CA LEU A 67 -14.95 -5.79 4.93
C LEU A 67 -14.56 -4.97 3.70
N PHE A 68 -15.11 -3.75 3.56
CA PHE A 68 -14.77 -2.88 2.45
C PHE A 68 -13.29 -2.44 2.51
N ALA A 69 -12.80 -2.04 3.69
CA ALA A 69 -11.39 -1.70 3.89
C ALA A 69 -10.48 -2.91 3.61
N THR A 70 -10.85 -4.08 4.10
CA THR A 70 -10.14 -5.34 3.87
C THR A 70 -10.09 -5.69 2.39
N PHE A 71 -11.19 -5.49 1.65
CA PHE A 71 -11.22 -5.70 0.20
C PHE A 71 -10.24 -4.77 -0.53
N LEU A 72 -10.23 -3.48 -0.20
CA LEU A 72 -9.27 -2.53 -0.77
C LEU A 72 -7.82 -2.91 -0.46
N ALA A 73 -7.57 -3.42 0.75
CA ALA A 73 -6.27 -3.91 1.15
C ALA A 73 -5.82 -5.14 0.34
N ILE A 74 -6.72 -6.11 0.11
CA ILE A 74 -6.44 -7.27 -0.74
C ILE A 74 -6.08 -6.82 -2.15
N VAL A 75 -6.81 -5.84 -2.71
CA VAL A 75 -6.48 -5.26 -4.02
C VAL A 75 -5.09 -4.65 -4.00
N ALA A 76 -4.75 -3.84 -3.00
CA ALA A 76 -3.44 -3.20 -2.87
C ALA A 76 -2.29 -4.23 -2.77
N VAL A 77 -2.45 -5.29 -1.96
CA VAL A 77 -1.46 -6.38 -1.85
C VAL A 77 -1.33 -7.16 -3.17
N THR A 78 -2.44 -7.37 -3.88
CA THR A 78 -2.42 -8.02 -5.20
C THR A 78 -1.67 -7.16 -6.22
N LEU A 79 -1.86 -5.83 -6.20
CA LEU A 79 -1.12 -4.89 -7.03
C LEU A 79 0.38 -4.88 -6.68
N LEU A 80 0.75 -4.99 -5.41
CA LEU A 80 2.14 -5.17 -4.98
C LEU A 80 2.76 -6.44 -5.59
N LEU A 81 2.06 -7.58 -5.51
CA LEU A 81 2.53 -8.84 -6.12
C LEU A 81 2.64 -8.74 -7.64
N LEU A 82 1.71 -8.06 -8.30
CA LEU A 82 1.76 -7.78 -9.74
C LEU A 82 2.90 -6.83 -10.10
N ALA A 83 3.18 -5.80 -9.29
CA ALA A 83 4.31 -4.89 -9.48
C ALA A 83 5.65 -5.65 -9.41
N ILE A 84 5.78 -6.59 -8.47
CA ILE A 84 6.96 -7.46 -8.34
C ILE A 84 7.15 -8.36 -9.57
N LYS A 85 6.06 -8.80 -10.21
CA LYS A 85 6.11 -9.63 -11.42
C LYS A 85 6.35 -8.81 -12.69
N THR A 86 5.66 -7.68 -12.84
CA THR A 86 5.67 -6.87 -14.06
C THR A 86 6.76 -5.81 -14.06
N THR A 87 7.45 -5.59 -12.93
CA THR A 87 8.46 -4.54 -12.75
C THR A 87 7.95 -3.14 -13.11
N THR A 88 6.66 -2.88 -12.85
CA THR A 88 6.03 -1.58 -13.11
C THR A 88 5.87 -0.80 -11.79
N PRO A 89 6.46 0.40 -11.66
CA PRO A 89 6.44 1.16 -10.40
C PRO A 89 5.05 1.72 -10.07
N TYR A 90 4.23 2.05 -11.08
CA TYR A 90 2.92 2.69 -10.87
C TYR A 90 1.93 1.82 -10.11
N LEU A 91 2.04 0.49 -10.19
CA LEU A 91 1.18 -0.44 -9.45
C LEU A 91 1.46 -0.44 -7.95
N LEU A 92 2.58 0.12 -7.49
CA LEU A 92 2.94 0.22 -6.07
C LEU A 92 2.28 1.42 -5.37
N ILE A 93 1.83 2.42 -6.12
CA ILE A 93 1.31 3.69 -5.57
C ILE A 93 0.11 3.45 -4.63
N PRO A 94 -0.90 2.63 -4.99
CA PRO A 94 -2.03 2.37 -4.11
C PRO A 94 -1.63 1.71 -2.79
N HIS A 95 -0.61 0.83 -2.82
CA HIS A 95 -0.08 0.17 -1.62
C HIS A 95 0.68 1.15 -0.72
N LEU A 96 1.52 2.02 -1.30
CA LEU A 96 2.18 3.09 -0.55
C LEU A 96 1.18 4.05 0.11
N LEU A 97 0.11 4.43 -0.59
CA LEU A 97 -0.96 5.28 -0.04
C LEU A 97 -1.69 4.59 1.12
N MET A 98 -1.95 3.29 0.99
CA MET A 98 -2.54 2.49 2.06
C MET A 98 -1.63 2.48 3.29
N GLN A 99 -0.33 2.24 3.14
CA GLN A 99 0.63 2.25 4.26
C GLN A 99 0.68 3.62 4.96
N VAL A 100 0.71 4.73 4.21
CA VAL A 100 0.66 6.08 4.79
C VAL A 100 -0.63 6.29 5.60
N THR A 101 -1.76 5.81 5.09
CA THR A 101 -3.05 5.88 5.78
C THR A 101 -3.03 5.10 7.09
N VAL A 102 -2.50 3.87 7.08
CA VAL A 102 -2.36 3.02 8.26
C VAL A 102 -1.46 3.66 9.31
N ILE A 103 -0.31 4.21 8.91
CA ILE A 103 0.60 4.94 9.80
C ILE A 103 -0.12 6.10 10.48
N PHE A 104 -0.88 6.90 9.72
CA PHE A 104 -1.62 8.03 10.27
C PHE A 104 -2.70 7.60 11.27
N VAL A 105 -3.46 6.55 10.95
CA VAL A 105 -4.48 6.01 11.86
C VAL A 105 -3.84 5.45 13.13
N LEU A 106 -2.77 4.67 13.03
CA LEU A 106 -2.07 4.13 14.20
C LEU A 106 -1.47 5.26 15.06
N PHE A 107 -0.94 6.30 14.44
CA PHE A 107 -0.43 7.47 15.15
C PHE A 107 -1.55 8.22 15.88
N ALA A 108 -2.69 8.46 15.23
CA ALA A 108 -3.85 9.08 15.86
C ALA A 108 -4.39 8.22 17.03
N MET A 109 -4.45 6.90 16.86
CA MET A 109 -4.83 5.97 17.93
C MET A 109 -3.83 5.99 19.10
N CYS A 110 -2.53 6.08 18.81
CA CYS A 110 -1.50 6.22 19.84
C CYS A 110 -1.69 7.52 20.65
N LEU A 111 -1.89 8.65 19.95
CA LEU A 111 -2.17 9.94 20.60
C LEU A 111 -3.46 9.88 21.44
N PHE A 112 -4.50 9.23 20.93
CA PHE A 112 -5.74 9.03 21.66
C PHE A 112 -5.54 8.21 22.92
N CYS A 113 -4.78 7.11 22.87
CA CYS A 113 -4.45 6.30 24.06
C CYS A 113 -3.67 7.10 25.09
N ILE A 114 -2.69 7.89 24.68
CA ILE A 114 -1.91 8.77 25.56
C ILE A 114 -2.82 9.81 26.20
N PHE A 115 -3.67 10.47 25.40
CA PHE A 115 -4.63 11.45 25.89
C PHE A 115 -5.61 10.83 26.87
N ALA A 116 -6.15 9.65 26.57
CA ALA A 116 -7.06 8.91 27.46
C ALA A 116 -6.37 8.54 28.79
N ALA A 117 -5.10 8.14 28.74
CA ALA A 117 -4.32 7.88 29.95
C ALA A 117 -4.16 9.14 30.81
N PHE A 118 -3.86 10.30 30.20
CA PHE A 118 -3.69 11.57 30.94
C PHE A 118 -5.00 12.17 31.44
N ALA A 119 -6.08 12.11 30.65
CA ALA A 119 -7.38 12.65 31.00
C ALA A 119 -8.06 11.85 32.13
N GLY A 120 -7.60 10.62 32.37
CA GLY A 120 -8.20 9.69 33.31
C GLY A 120 -9.48 9.10 32.73
N THR A 121 -9.42 7.85 32.26
CA THR A 121 -10.62 7.15 31.82
C THR A 121 -11.38 6.62 33.04
N SER A 122 -12.54 7.20 33.36
CA SER A 122 -13.53 6.55 34.22
C SER A 122 -14.44 5.70 33.35
N ILE A 123 -14.36 4.37 33.47
CA ILE A 123 -15.36 3.48 32.87
C ILE A 123 -16.56 3.46 33.80
N ASP A 124 -17.71 3.88 33.29
CA ASP A 124 -18.99 3.73 33.98
C ASP A 124 -19.56 2.35 33.63
N LEU A 125 -19.52 1.41 34.56
CA LEU A 125 -20.04 0.06 34.39
C LEU A 125 -21.45 -0.01 34.97
N THR A 126 -22.45 0.21 34.14
CA THR A 126 -23.85 -0.03 34.53
C THR A 126 -24.16 -1.53 34.45
N ILE A 127 -24.09 -2.23 35.58
CA ILE A 127 -24.51 -3.63 35.67
C ILE A 127 -26.03 -3.68 35.85
N ILE A 128 -26.77 -3.95 34.77
CA ILE A 128 -28.21 -4.19 34.86
C ILE A 128 -28.42 -5.68 35.15
N ASN A 129 -28.79 -6.00 36.39
CA ASN A 129 -29.14 -7.37 36.75
C ASN A 129 -30.57 -7.67 36.26
N ILE A 130 -30.69 -8.32 35.10
CA ILE A 130 -31.99 -8.73 34.56
C ILE A 130 -32.31 -10.11 35.11
N GLU A 131 -32.97 -10.17 36.26
CA GLU A 131 -33.48 -11.42 36.79
C GLU A 131 -34.82 -11.76 36.10
N ARG A 132 -34.80 -12.74 35.19
CA ARG A 132 -35.99 -13.21 34.45
C ARG A 132 -36.80 -14.24 35.22
N THR A 133 -37.12 -13.96 36.48
CA THR A 133 -38.05 -14.79 37.28
C THR A 133 -39.23 -13.92 37.73
N PRO A 134 -40.46 -14.45 37.78
CA PRO A 134 -41.62 -13.68 38.22
C PRO A 134 -41.51 -13.22 39.69
N LEU A 135 -40.67 -13.88 40.50
CA LEU A 135 -40.30 -13.42 41.85
C LEU A 135 -39.23 -12.31 41.83
N GLY A 136 -38.35 -12.29 40.83
CA GLY A 136 -37.30 -11.27 40.68
C GLY A 136 -37.86 -9.90 40.30
N GLU A 137 -38.91 -9.84 39.48
CA GLU A 137 -39.58 -8.57 39.10
C GLU A 137 -40.25 -7.88 40.30
N GLU A 138 -40.86 -8.65 41.21
CA GLU A 138 -41.49 -8.13 42.44
C GLU A 138 -40.44 -7.64 43.45
N ALA A 139 -39.31 -8.34 43.56
CA ALA A 139 -38.18 -7.94 44.41
C ALA A 139 -37.42 -6.72 43.86
N LEU A 140 -37.29 -6.60 42.55
CA LEU A 140 -36.63 -5.46 41.88
C LEU A 140 -37.46 -4.17 41.98
N GLY A 141 -38.79 -4.27 42.09
CA GLY A 141 -39.68 -3.14 42.34
C GLY A 141 -39.63 -2.60 43.77
N GLN A 142 -39.24 -3.42 44.76
CA GLN A 142 -39.12 -3.02 46.17
C GLN A 142 -37.70 -2.56 46.55
N ILE A 143 -36.68 -3.03 45.84
CA ILE A 143 -35.32 -2.58 46.04
C ILE A 143 -35.11 -1.39 45.10
N ILE A 144 -35.30 -0.18 45.62
CA ILE A 144 -34.68 1.03 45.05
C ILE A 144 -33.17 0.81 45.19
N ALA A 145 -32.59 0.05 44.27
CA ALA A 145 -31.17 -0.14 44.16
C ALA A 145 -30.63 1.19 43.63
N GLU A 146 -30.19 2.05 44.54
CA GLU A 146 -29.40 3.21 44.15
C GLU A 146 -28.29 2.71 43.20
N PRO A 147 -28.17 3.27 41.99
CA PRO A 147 -27.13 2.87 41.07
C PRO A 147 -25.80 3.09 41.77
N TYR A 148 -25.10 1.99 42.06
CA TYR A 148 -23.79 2.03 42.67
C TYR A 148 -22.82 2.56 41.61
N GLU A 149 -22.66 3.88 41.54
CA GLU A 149 -21.68 4.54 40.67
C GLU A 149 -20.28 4.17 41.16
N TYR A 150 -19.76 3.04 40.70
CA TYR A 150 -18.39 2.64 40.96
C TYR A 150 -17.47 3.46 40.06
N ARG A 151 -17.29 4.75 40.39
CA ARG A 151 -16.29 5.64 39.77
C ARG A 151 -14.91 5.31 40.31
N SER A 152 -14.48 4.06 40.15
CA SER A 152 -13.09 3.67 40.37
C SER A 152 -12.34 3.95 39.08
N VAL A 153 -11.54 5.00 39.09
CA VAL A 153 -10.46 5.18 38.12
C VAL A 153 -9.52 3.99 38.35
N SER A 154 -9.75 2.90 37.61
CA SER A 154 -9.02 1.66 37.84
C SER A 154 -7.56 1.88 37.45
N ASP A 155 -6.65 1.88 38.42
CA ASP A 155 -5.19 1.92 38.20
C ASP A 155 -4.76 0.87 37.16
N ALA A 156 -5.47 -0.26 37.09
CA ALA A 156 -5.23 -1.30 36.09
C ALA A 156 -5.54 -0.84 34.65
N LEU A 157 -6.57 -0.03 34.44
CA LEU A 157 -6.87 0.56 33.11
C LEU A 157 -5.81 1.56 32.70
N PHE A 158 -5.32 2.37 33.64
CA PHE A 158 -4.22 3.29 33.36
C PHE A 158 -2.97 2.53 32.92
N ILE A 159 -2.57 1.48 33.67
CA ILE A 159 -1.44 0.62 33.30
C ILE A 159 -1.67 -0.04 31.93
N LEU A 160 -2.88 -0.54 31.67
CA LEU A 160 -3.24 -1.16 30.39
C LEU A 160 -3.17 -0.16 29.23
N LEU A 161 -3.62 1.08 29.42
CA LEU A 161 -3.54 2.15 28.42
C LEU A 161 -2.09 2.55 28.13
N ILE A 162 -1.23 2.64 29.15
CA ILE A 162 0.20 2.89 28.97
C ILE A 162 0.85 1.75 28.18
N PHE A 163 0.55 0.50 28.52
CA PHE A 163 1.05 -0.66 27.79
C PHE A 163 0.55 -0.69 26.34
N ALA A 164 -0.74 -0.45 26.13
CA ALA A 164 -1.34 -0.35 24.80
C ALA A 164 -0.70 0.78 23.98
N SER A 165 -0.50 1.96 24.59
CA SER A 165 0.19 3.08 23.96
C SER A 165 1.62 2.72 23.54
N ALA A 166 2.39 2.07 24.41
CA ALA A 166 3.73 1.62 24.09
C ALA A 166 3.72 0.63 22.91
N LEU A 167 2.82 -0.35 22.94
CA LEU A 167 2.66 -1.32 21.86
C LEU A 167 2.28 -0.64 20.54
N THR A 168 1.31 0.27 20.54
CA THR A 168 0.91 1.03 19.34
C THR A 168 2.06 1.87 18.81
N PHE A 169 2.86 2.48 19.68
CA PHE A 169 4.05 3.22 19.26
C PHE A 169 5.08 2.32 18.57
N PHE A 170 5.34 1.12 19.11
CA PHE A 170 6.20 0.13 18.44
C PHE A 170 5.65 -0.28 17.08
N LEU A 171 4.33 -0.47 16.96
CA LEU A 171 3.69 -0.79 15.68
C LEU A 171 3.85 0.36 14.66
N VAL A 172 3.70 1.62 15.08
CA VAL A 172 3.96 2.79 14.20
C VAL A 172 5.40 2.78 13.70
N LEU A 173 6.38 2.54 14.57
CA LEU A 173 7.78 2.47 14.16
C LEU A 173 8.05 1.32 13.19
N PHE A 174 7.43 0.17 13.43
CA PHE A 174 7.51 -0.98 12.54
C PHE A 174 6.91 -0.67 11.15
N GLU A 175 5.73 -0.06 11.10
CA GLU A 175 5.10 0.37 9.84
C GLU A 175 5.94 1.39 9.08
N VAL A 176 6.53 2.38 9.77
CA VAL A 176 7.44 3.36 9.14
C VAL A 176 8.67 2.65 8.56
N LEU A 177 9.20 1.63 9.23
CA LEU A 177 10.31 0.84 8.72
C LEU A 177 9.92 0.05 7.47
N MET A 178 8.76 -0.60 7.48
CA MET A 178 8.22 -1.32 6.32
C MET A 178 7.97 -0.37 5.15
N PHE A 179 7.38 0.80 5.40
CA PHE A 179 7.16 1.85 4.42
C PHE A 179 8.46 2.32 3.78
N LYS A 180 9.53 2.54 4.56
CA LYS A 180 10.84 2.88 4.00
C LYS A 180 11.39 1.81 3.07
N VAL A 181 11.18 0.53 3.37
CA VAL A 181 11.61 -0.58 2.50
C VAL A 181 10.81 -0.59 1.19
N VAL A 182 9.49 -0.42 1.26
CA VAL A 182 8.64 -0.39 0.05
C VAL A 182 8.91 0.86 -0.79
N LEU A 183 9.15 2.02 -0.16
CA LEU A 183 9.52 3.25 -0.84
C LEU A 183 10.89 3.13 -1.55
N ALA A 184 11.88 2.50 -0.90
CA ALA A 184 13.15 2.20 -1.54
C ALA A 184 12.99 1.27 -2.75
N TYR A 185 12.07 0.30 -2.67
CA TYR A 185 11.72 -0.56 -3.80
C TYR A 185 11.03 0.20 -4.94
N TYR A 186 10.16 1.16 -4.60
CA TYR A 186 9.51 2.02 -5.59
C TYR A 186 10.53 2.84 -6.38
N HIS A 187 11.43 3.55 -5.69
CA HIS A 187 12.48 4.32 -6.35
C HIS A 187 13.39 3.45 -7.21
N TYR A 188 13.73 2.23 -6.74
CA TYR A 188 14.46 1.26 -7.54
C TYR A 188 13.77 0.92 -8.87
N LEU A 189 12.47 0.63 -8.82
CA LEU A 189 11.70 0.33 -10.03
C LEU A 189 11.58 1.54 -10.94
N GLN A 190 11.48 2.74 -10.37
CA GLN A 190 11.41 3.99 -11.13
C GLN A 190 12.70 4.27 -11.89
N GLU A 191 13.87 4.17 -11.24
CA GLU A 191 15.17 4.33 -11.90
C GLU A 191 15.36 3.28 -13.02
N LYS A 192 15.00 2.03 -12.74
CA LYS A 192 15.09 0.95 -13.75
C LYS A 192 14.18 1.22 -14.95
N ALA A 193 12.96 1.73 -14.72
CA ALA A 193 12.03 2.09 -15.79
C ALA A 193 12.58 3.25 -16.64
N TYR A 194 13.16 4.26 -15.99
CA TYR A 194 13.78 5.40 -16.67
C TYR A 194 14.96 4.98 -17.56
N LEU A 195 15.86 4.14 -17.04
CA LEU A 195 16.99 3.61 -17.81
C LEU A 195 16.54 2.81 -19.04
N LYS A 196 15.45 2.05 -18.93
CA LYS A 196 14.86 1.30 -20.06
C LYS A 196 14.29 2.22 -21.14
N MET A 197 13.69 3.35 -20.75
CA MET A 197 13.22 4.36 -21.71
C MET A 197 14.39 5.01 -22.46
N GLN A 198 15.50 5.32 -21.75
CA GLN A 198 16.67 5.95 -22.35
C GLN A 198 17.39 5.03 -23.36
N THR A 199 17.52 3.74 -23.08
CA THR A 199 18.11 2.77 -24.01
C THR A 199 17.23 2.54 -25.23
N SER A 200 15.91 2.45 -25.04
CA SER A 200 14.95 2.33 -26.16
C SER A 200 14.95 3.56 -27.07
N SER A 201 15.09 4.78 -26.52
CA SER A 201 15.13 6.02 -27.30
C SER A 201 16.40 6.16 -28.15
N ARG A 202 17.52 5.52 -27.77
CA ARG A 202 18.76 5.52 -28.57
C ARG A 202 18.72 4.56 -29.75
N GLN A 203 17.72 3.69 -29.83
CA GLN A 203 17.63 2.62 -30.82
C GLN A 203 16.65 2.89 -31.97
N THR A 204 16.04 4.08 -32.09
CA THR A 204 15.41 4.52 -33.34
C THR A 204 16.50 4.98 -34.31
N PRO A 205 16.89 4.15 -35.30
CA PRO A 205 17.90 4.54 -36.27
C PRO A 205 17.23 5.50 -37.25
N ILE A 206 17.96 6.54 -37.58
CA ILE A 206 17.73 7.38 -38.75
C ILE A 206 18.08 6.52 -39.98
N ASP A 207 17.23 5.55 -40.31
CA ASP A 207 17.23 4.87 -41.61
C ASP A 207 16.21 5.60 -42.49
N CYS A 208 16.53 6.86 -42.80
CA CYS A 208 15.89 7.64 -43.86
C CYS A 208 16.97 8.40 -44.64
N GLU A 209 18.07 7.72 -45.00
CA GLU A 209 18.83 8.13 -46.18
C GLU A 209 18.23 7.45 -47.40
N HIS A 210 17.20 8.13 -47.90
CA HIS A 210 16.62 7.94 -49.20
C HIS A 210 17.65 8.43 -50.24
N SER A 211 18.56 7.58 -50.70
CA SER A 211 19.33 7.86 -51.93
C SER A 211 18.47 7.53 -53.15
N LEU A 212 17.67 8.51 -53.56
CA LEU A 212 17.13 8.63 -54.90
C LEU A 212 18.22 9.19 -55.82
N ASP A 213 18.81 8.33 -56.65
CA ASP A 213 19.31 8.60 -58.02
C ASP A 213 20.08 7.33 -58.44
N ASP A 214 19.85 6.69 -59.59
CA ASP A 214 19.56 7.27 -60.89
C ASP A 214 18.83 6.26 -61.79
N LYS A 215 18.02 6.78 -62.70
CA LYS A 215 17.23 6.05 -63.70
C LYS A 215 18.15 5.47 -64.77
N ASN A 216 17.93 4.21 -65.16
CA ASN A 216 17.88 3.90 -66.59
C ASN A 216 16.92 2.75 -66.88
N GLY A 217 16.21 2.88 -67.99
CA GLY A 217 14.94 2.22 -68.25
C GLY A 217 15.01 0.75 -68.65
N ASP A 218 13.89 0.07 -68.40
CA ASP A 218 13.24 -0.80 -69.39
C ASP A 218 11.79 -1.09 -68.94
N PRO A 219 10.76 -0.84 -69.76
CA PRO A 219 9.38 -1.14 -69.42
C PRO A 219 8.92 -2.36 -70.21
N LEU A 220 8.95 -3.56 -69.65
CA LEU A 220 8.02 -4.65 -70.02
C LEU A 220 8.27 -5.89 -69.13
N ALA A 221 7.16 -6.49 -68.68
CA ALA A 221 7.06 -7.62 -67.74
C ALA A 221 7.17 -7.19 -66.26
N ALA A 222 6.27 -7.53 -65.34
CA ALA A 222 5.28 -8.58 -65.35
C ALA A 222 4.06 -8.17 -64.54
N ILE A 223 2.91 -8.46 -65.15
CA ILE A 223 1.61 -8.65 -64.54
C ILE A 223 1.69 -9.87 -63.61
N ALA A 224 1.33 -9.73 -62.33
CA ALA A 224 0.52 -10.71 -61.57
C ALA A 224 0.50 -10.42 -60.05
N THR A 225 -0.71 -10.11 -59.54
CA THR A 225 -1.34 -10.61 -58.29
C THR A 225 -0.52 -10.54 -56.97
N THR A 226 -0.93 -9.76 -55.95
CA THR A 226 -2.00 -10.10 -54.99
C THR A 226 -2.16 -8.91 -54.01
N ARG A 227 -3.33 -8.25 -53.93
CA ARG A 227 -4.42 -8.46 -52.94
C ARG A 227 -3.95 -8.34 -51.47
N SER A 228 -3.91 -7.12 -50.92
CA SER A 228 -4.96 -6.51 -50.07
C SER A 228 -5.30 -7.29 -48.79
N THR A 229 -4.72 -6.86 -47.66
CA THR A 229 -5.44 -6.60 -46.38
C THR A 229 -4.50 -5.87 -45.41
N ASP A 230 -4.48 -4.54 -45.48
CA ASP A 230 -3.97 -3.68 -44.41
C ASP A 230 -5.15 -3.35 -43.49
N LEU A 231 -5.03 -3.75 -42.22
CA LEU A 231 -5.90 -3.29 -41.14
C LEU A 231 -5.02 -2.69 -40.04
N ASN A 232 -5.13 -1.37 -39.94
CA ASN A 232 -5.05 -0.56 -38.72
C ASN A 232 -3.76 -0.64 -37.88
N SER A 233 -2.76 0.16 -38.26
CA SER A 233 -1.86 0.80 -37.28
C SER A 233 -2.38 2.20 -36.97
N VAL A 234 -3.14 2.31 -35.89
CA VAL A 234 -3.50 3.60 -35.28
C VAL A 234 -2.22 4.20 -34.70
N SER A 235 -1.68 5.22 -35.35
CA SER A 235 -0.62 6.06 -34.83
C SER A 235 -1.19 6.93 -33.71
N VAL A 236 -0.90 6.54 -32.46
CA VAL A 236 -1.17 7.38 -31.29
C VAL A 236 -0.19 8.56 -31.37
N SER A 237 -0.73 9.72 -31.68
CA SER A 237 -0.08 11.03 -31.60
C SER A 237 0.59 11.20 -30.24
N ASN A 238 1.91 11.28 -30.23
CA ASN A 238 2.69 11.81 -29.11
C ASN A 238 2.25 13.26 -28.87
N THR A 239 1.38 13.46 -27.88
CA THR A 239 1.21 14.77 -27.26
C THR A 239 2.47 15.09 -26.49
N ASP A 240 3.22 16.01 -27.09
CA ASP A 240 4.26 16.82 -26.50
C ASP A 240 3.74 17.44 -25.19
N ILE A 241 4.19 16.91 -24.04
CA ILE A 241 4.07 17.55 -22.73
C ILE A 241 5.49 17.90 -22.30
N ARG A 242 6.03 18.92 -22.98
CA ARG A 242 7.01 19.83 -22.39
C ARG A 242 6.21 21.01 -21.87
N ASP A 243 6.09 21.12 -20.54
CA ASP A 243 6.43 22.35 -19.82
C ASP A 243 5.89 22.36 -18.38
N PHE A 244 6.71 22.96 -17.49
CA PHE A 244 6.48 23.35 -16.09
C PHE A 244 6.38 22.19 -15.06
N THR A 245 7.26 22.06 -14.06
CA THR A 245 7.67 23.10 -13.10
C THR A 245 8.90 22.65 -12.29
N ASN A 246 9.83 23.59 -12.07
CA ASN A 246 11.00 23.50 -11.16
C ASN A 246 10.64 23.02 -9.74
N PRO A 247 11.42 22.13 -9.11
CA PRO A 247 11.57 22.15 -7.66
C PRO A 247 12.59 23.23 -7.30
N ALA A 248 12.13 24.24 -6.59
CA ALA A 248 12.98 25.25 -5.98
C ALA A 248 14.06 24.59 -5.11
N GLU A 249 15.30 25.02 -5.30
CA GLU A 249 16.35 24.96 -4.30
C GLU A 249 15.84 25.60 -3.00
N THR A 250 15.95 24.88 -1.90
CA THR A 250 16.04 25.50 -0.58
C THR A 250 17.31 24.97 0.08
N ASP A 251 18.35 25.78 -0.01
CA ASP A 251 19.42 25.85 0.98
C ASP A 251 18.80 26.22 2.34
N CYS A 252 18.93 25.31 3.32
CA CYS A 252 19.11 25.51 4.77
C CYS A 252 18.91 24.17 5.50
#